data_AF-A0A9E1N1K8-F1
#
_entry.id   AF-A0A9E1N1K8-F1
#
_cell.length_a   1.000
_cell.length_b   1.000
_cell.length_c   1.000
_cell.angle_alpha   90.00
_cell.angle_beta   90.00
_cell.angle_gamma   90.00
#
_symmetry.space_group_name_H-M   'P 1'
#
loop_
_entity.id
_entity.type
_entity.pdbx_description
1 polymer ?
#
loop_
_entity_poly.entity_id
_entity_poly.type
_entity_poly.pdbx_seq_one_letter_code
_entity_poly.pdbx_strand_id
1 'polypeptide(L)'
;MAVVVMVVSAALIILVVRYGLVAGIDLIANVLHWSPKSRGQVTGFATSVPELVCLVAAGLSGVWEAGLWNIASSNIINAVLMTVAVLAFRQFNELFNRRFADEVAFAAVAIVIPLVLMYLAMDRHRLVIPVLFACFVIYRVLDRLLNSRLTPGPPGSVGRDSST
;
A
#
# COMPACT_ATOMS: atom_id res chain seq x y z
N MET A 1 2.96 4.86 -33.39
CA MET A 1 3.40 3.54 -32.86
C MET A 1 3.62 3.56 -31.36
N ALA A 2 4.44 4.46 -30.80
CA ALA A 2 4.70 4.52 -29.35
C ALA A 2 3.44 4.67 -28.46
N VAL A 3 2.50 5.56 -28.81
CA VAL A 3 1.25 5.75 -28.05
C VAL A 3 0.38 4.50 -28.05
N VAL A 4 0.30 3.81 -29.19
CA VAL A 4 -0.47 2.55 -29.31
C VAL A 4 0.13 1.48 -28.41
N VAL A 5 1.45 1.32 -28.42
CA VAL A 5 2.16 0.39 -27.53
C VAL A 5 1.88 0.74 -26.07
N MET A 6 1.99 2.01 -25.69
CA MET A 6 1.71 2.46 -24.32
C MET A 6 0.29 2.10 -23.87
N VAL A 7 -0.73 2.41 -24.68
CA VAL A 7 -2.13 2.14 -24.35
C VAL A 7 -2.40 0.64 -24.25
N VAL A 8 -1.88 -0.15 -25.20
CA VAL A 8 -2.04 -1.61 -25.22
C VAL A 8 -1.33 -2.23 -24.02
N SER A 9 -0.11 -1.82 -23.70
CA SER A 9 0.64 -2.30 -22.54
C SER A 9 -0.07 -1.95 -21.23
N ALA A 10 -0.57 -0.72 -21.08
CA ALA A 10 -1.33 -0.31 -19.90
C ALA A 10 -2.60 -1.15 -19.72
N ALA A 11 -3.39 -1.34 -20.79
CA ALA A 11 -4.57 -2.19 -20.76
C ALA A 11 -4.23 -3.64 -20.40
N LEU A 12 -3.17 -4.19 -20.99
CA LEU A 12 -2.74 -5.56 -20.73
C LEU A 12 -2.27 -5.74 -19.28
N ILE A 13 -1.53 -4.78 -18.72
CA ILE A 13 -1.15 -4.80 -17.30
C ILE A 13 -2.41 -4.82 -16.41
N ILE A 14 -3.38 -3.94 -16.67
CA ILE A 14 -4.63 -3.90 -15.89
C ILE A 14 -5.36 -5.25 -15.97
N LEU A 15 -5.46 -5.84 -17.16
CA LEU A 15 -6.12 -7.14 -17.35
C LEU A 15 -5.38 -8.26 -16.62
N VAL A 16 -4.05 -8.34 -16.73
CA VAL A 16 -3.22 -9.35 -16.07
C VAL A 16 -3.30 -9.24 -14.55
N VAL A 17 -3.25 -8.03 -14.00
CA VAL A 17 -3.35 -7.81 -12.55
C VAL A 17 -4.74 -8.22 -12.06
N ARG A 18 -5.80 -7.74 -12.71
CA ARG A 18 -7.19 -8.00 -12.30
C ARG A 18 -7.56 -9.48 -12.40
N TYR A 19 -7.31 -10.09 -13.55
CA TYR A 19 -7.78 -11.45 -13.85
C TYR A 19 -6.76 -12.53 -13.54
N GLY A 20 -5.49 -12.17 -13.37
CA GLY A 20 -4.43 -13.10 -12.96
C GLY A 20 -4.10 -12.95 -11.48
N LEU A 21 -3.42 -11.87 -11.12
CA LEU A 21 -2.79 -11.74 -9.80
C LEU A 21 -3.81 -11.64 -8.66
N VAL A 22 -4.79 -10.74 -8.79
CA VAL A 22 -5.84 -10.54 -7.77
C VAL A 22 -6.74 -11.77 -7.67
N ALA A 23 -7.18 -12.32 -8.81
CA ALA A 23 -7.99 -13.54 -8.84
C ALA A 23 -7.27 -14.75 -8.21
N GLY A 24 -5.96 -14.90 -8.45
CA GLY A 24 -5.14 -15.93 -7.83
C GLY A 24 -5.06 -15.78 -6.32
N ILE A 25 -4.88 -14.55 -5.82
CA ILE A 25 -4.91 -14.25 -4.38
C ILE A 25 -6.26 -14.60 -3.79
N ASP A 26 -7.34 -14.27 -4.48
CA ASP A 26 -8.70 -14.56 -4.01
C ASP A 26 -8.95 -16.06 -3.85
N LEU A 27 -8.49 -16.87 -4.80
CA LEU A 27 -8.57 -18.34 -4.73
C LEU A 27 -7.77 -18.88 -3.53
N ILE A 28 -6.51 -18.45 -3.38
CA ILE A 28 -5.63 -18.89 -2.30
C ILE A 28 -6.20 -18.46 -0.94
N ALA A 29 -6.64 -17.20 -0.83
CA ALA A 29 -7.22 -16.64 0.39
C ALA A 29 -8.48 -17.39 0.83
N ASN A 30 -9.30 -17.84 -0.12
CA ASN A 30 -10.50 -18.63 0.16
C ASN A 30 -10.15 -20.03 0.68
N VAL A 31 -9.21 -20.73 0.02
CA VAL A 31 -8.79 -22.09 0.42
C VAL A 31 -8.08 -22.09 1.78
N LEU A 32 -7.26 -21.08 2.04
CA LEU A 32 -6.51 -20.93 3.29
C LEU A 32 -7.29 -20.19 4.39
N HIS A 33 -8.57 -19.85 4.16
CA HIS A 33 -9.44 -19.13 5.09
C HIS A 33 -8.81 -17.86 5.70
N TRP A 34 -8.18 -17.03 4.85
CA TRP A 34 -7.55 -15.79 5.31
C TRP A 34 -8.55 -14.79 5.87
N SER A 35 -8.15 -14.09 6.92
CA SER A 35 -8.92 -12.96 7.44
C SER A 35 -9.06 -11.86 6.38
N PRO A 36 -10.14 -11.04 6.40
CA PRO A 36 -10.31 -9.91 5.50
C PRO A 36 -9.11 -8.95 5.50
N LYS A 37 -8.49 -8.76 6.68
CA LYS A 37 -7.29 -7.93 6.83
C LYS A 37 -6.10 -8.50 6.06
N SER A 38 -5.80 -9.79 6.24
CA SER A 38 -4.67 -10.45 5.59
C SER A 38 -4.84 -10.48 4.07
N ARG A 39 -6.05 -10.81 3.60
CA ARG A 39 -6.40 -10.77 2.18
C ARG A 39 -6.18 -9.39 1.59
N GLY A 40 -6.76 -8.35 2.22
CA GLY A 40 -6.60 -6.96 1.77
C GLY A 40 -5.13 -6.51 1.69
N GLN A 41 -4.30 -6.91 2.66
CA GLN A 41 -2.86 -6.60 2.63
C GLN A 41 -2.14 -7.24 1.44
N VAL A 42 -2.39 -8.52 1.18
CA VAL A 42 -1.77 -9.23 0.04
C VAL A 42 -2.28 -8.69 -1.28
N THR A 43 -3.58 -8.39 -1.39
CA THR A 43 -4.16 -7.73 -2.57
C THR A 43 -3.52 -6.37 -2.81
N GLY A 44 -3.32 -5.56 -1.76
CA GLY A 44 -2.64 -4.26 -1.88
C GLY A 44 -1.19 -4.38 -2.37
N PHE A 45 -0.45 -5.40 -1.92
CA PHE A 45 0.87 -5.69 -2.47
C PHE A 45 0.80 -6.08 -3.94
N ALA A 46 -0.13 -6.94 -4.32
CA ALA A 46 -0.31 -7.37 -5.71
C ALA A 46 -0.64 -6.22 -6.65
N THR A 47 -1.54 -5.32 -6.26
CA THR A 47 -1.88 -4.15 -7.07
C THR A 47 -0.74 -3.14 -7.17
N SER A 48 0.29 -3.25 -6.32
CA SER A 48 1.50 -2.41 -6.35
C SER A 48 2.69 -3.07 -7.09
N VAL A 49 2.54 -4.32 -7.54
CA VAL A 49 3.59 -5.05 -8.29
C VAL A 49 3.92 -4.36 -9.62
N PRO A 50 2.96 -3.92 -10.45
CA PRO A 50 3.26 -3.21 -11.69
C PRO A 50 4.15 -1.98 -11.49
N GLU A 51 3.92 -1.23 -10.42
CA GLU A 51 4.67 -0.04 -10.04
C GLU A 51 6.09 -0.41 -9.62
N LEU A 52 6.27 -1.50 -8.87
CA LEU A 52 7.59 -2.01 -8.54
C LEU A 52 8.36 -2.42 -9.80
N VAL A 53 7.69 -3.12 -10.74
CA VAL A 53 8.29 -3.50 -12.02
C VAL A 53 8.68 -2.26 -12.83
N CYS A 54 7.81 -1.24 -12.89
CA CYS A 54 8.09 0.02 -13.56
C CYS A 54 9.28 0.76 -12.93
N LEU A 55 9.33 0.83 -11.60
CA LEU A 55 10.43 1.44 -10.84
C LEU A 55 11.76 0.77 -11.15
N VAL A 56 11.80 -0.57 -11.10
CA VAL A 56 13.02 -1.35 -11.40
C VAL A 56 13.43 -1.16 -12.87
N ALA A 57 12.48 -1.24 -13.81
CA ALA A 57 12.75 -1.05 -15.23
C ALA A 57 13.29 0.36 -15.56
N ALA A 58 12.71 1.40 -14.96
CA ALA A 58 13.14 2.78 -15.10
C ALA A 58 14.55 2.99 -14.52
N GLY A 59 14.82 2.45 -13.33
CA GLY A 59 16.15 2.49 -12.69
C GLY A 59 17.21 1.78 -13.52
N LEU A 60 16.92 0.58 -14.03
CA LEU A 60 17.82 -0.16 -14.93
C LEU A 60 18.08 0.57 -16.26
N SER A 61 17.10 1.36 -16.72
CA SER A 61 17.20 2.18 -17.93
C SER A 61 17.85 3.56 -17.67
N GLY A 62 18.27 3.85 -16.43
CA GLY A 62 18.90 5.11 -16.05
C GLY A 62 17.97 6.30 -15.88
N VAL A 63 16.64 6.07 -15.92
CA VAL A 63 15.59 7.10 -15.81
C VAL A 63 15.10 7.19 -14.35
N TRP A 64 16.00 7.55 -13.46
CA TRP A 64 15.76 7.53 -12.01
C TRP A 64 14.67 8.52 -11.55
N GLU A 65 14.56 9.67 -12.22
CA GLU A 65 13.59 10.73 -11.92
C GLU A 65 12.14 10.22 -12.05
N ALA A 66 11.90 9.30 -13.01
CA ALA A 66 10.58 8.69 -13.21
C ALA A 66 10.18 7.76 -12.05
N GLY A 67 11.15 7.24 -11.29
CA GLY A 67 10.91 6.31 -10.19
C GLY A 67 10.14 6.94 -9.03
N LEU A 68 10.54 8.13 -8.58
CA LEU A 68 9.82 8.84 -7.51
C LEU A 68 8.43 9.29 -7.95
N TRP A 69 8.26 9.72 -9.20
CA TRP A 69 6.95 10.05 -9.76
C TRP A 69 6.03 8.84 -9.85
N ASN A 70 6.55 7.67 -10.23
CA ASN A 70 5.80 6.41 -10.22
C ASN A 70 5.29 6.06 -8.81
N ILE A 71 6.12 6.25 -7.77
CA ILE A 71 5.71 6.01 -6.37
C ILE A 71 4.71 7.06 -5.88
N ALA A 72 4.97 8.35 -6.13
CA ALA A 72 4.11 9.43 -5.67
C ALA A 72 2.72 9.36 -6.34
N SER A 73 2.67 9.26 -7.67
CA SER A 73 1.42 9.28 -8.43
C SER A 73 0.52 8.09 -8.13
N SER A 74 1.07 6.89 -7.97
CA SER A 74 0.30 5.69 -7.62
C SER A 74 -0.35 5.80 -6.23
N ASN A 75 0.39 6.29 -5.22
CA ASN A 75 -0.18 6.54 -3.89
C ASN A 75 -1.24 7.66 -3.90
N ILE A 76 -1.05 8.72 -4.69
CA ILE A 76 -2.04 9.80 -4.86
C ILE A 76 -3.32 9.23 -5.49
N ILE A 77 -3.23 8.49 -6.60
CA ILE A 77 -4.40 7.91 -7.26
C ILE A 77 -5.14 6.96 -6.31
N ASN A 78 -4.42 6.12 -5.56
CA ASN A 78 -5.04 5.23 -4.57
C ASN A 78 -5.79 6.01 -3.48
N ALA A 79 -5.19 7.09 -2.94
CA ALA A 79 -5.83 7.93 -1.93
C ALA A 79 -7.07 8.65 -2.49
N VAL A 80 -7.01 9.15 -3.73
CA VAL A 80 -8.14 9.78 -4.42
C VAL A 80 -9.26 8.77 -4.65
N LEU A 81 -8.96 7.59 -5.19
CA LEU A 81 -9.96 6.54 -5.45
C LEU A 81 -10.62 6.06 -4.15
N MET A 82 -9.85 5.89 -3.08
CA MET A 82 -10.37 5.57 -1.76
C MET A 82 -11.33 6.66 -1.27
N THR A 83 -10.94 7.93 -1.35
CA THR A 83 -11.77 9.06 -0.94
C THR A 83 -13.05 9.14 -1.75
N VAL A 84 -12.96 8.97 -3.07
CA VAL A 84 -14.12 8.92 -3.97
C VAL A 84 -15.05 7.76 -3.62
N ALA A 85 -14.51 6.57 -3.32
CA ALA A 85 -15.32 5.43 -2.90
C ALA A 85 -16.07 5.71 -1.59
N VAL A 86 -15.39 6.26 -0.58
CA VAL A 86 -16.04 6.62 0.69
C VAL A 86 -17.16 7.64 0.48
N LEU A 87 -16.93 8.65 -0.36
CA LEU A 87 -17.93 9.66 -0.71
C LEU A 87 -19.12 9.05 -1.45
N ALA A 88 -18.86 8.25 -2.48
CA ALA A 88 -19.88 7.64 -3.34
C ALA A 88 -20.76 6.64 -2.57
N PHE A 89 -20.17 5.84 -1.68
CA PHE A 89 -20.88 4.85 -0.87
C PHE A 89 -21.34 5.40 0.50
N ARG A 90 -21.12 6.69 0.78
CA ARG A 90 -21.52 7.40 2.02
C ARG A 90 -20.98 6.75 3.30
N GLN A 91 -19.80 6.14 3.25
CA GLN A 91 -19.19 5.41 4.37
C GLN A 91 -18.38 6.32 5.32
N PHE A 92 -18.86 7.54 5.57
CA PHE A 92 -18.11 8.54 6.34
C PHE A 92 -17.75 8.12 7.76
N ASN A 93 -18.56 7.27 8.40
CA ASN A 93 -18.32 6.80 9.75
C ASN A 93 -17.02 5.98 9.87
N GLU A 94 -16.60 5.31 8.78
CA GLU A 94 -15.33 4.59 8.74
C GLU A 94 -14.14 5.55 8.81
N LEU A 95 -14.25 6.78 8.27
CA LEU A 95 -13.19 7.79 8.31
C LEU A 95 -12.82 8.21 9.74
N PHE A 96 -13.79 8.18 10.65
CA PHE A 96 -13.61 8.58 12.05
C PHE A 96 -13.15 7.44 12.96
N ASN A 97 -13.02 6.22 12.43
CA ASN A 97 -12.44 5.11 13.16
C ASN A 97 -10.94 5.33 13.32
N ARG A 98 -10.41 5.23 14.54
CA ARG A 98 -8.97 5.39 14.82
C ARG A 98 -8.10 4.52 13.93
N ARG A 99 -8.53 3.29 13.66
CA ARG A 99 -7.80 2.37 12.79
C ARG A 99 -7.74 2.86 11.34
N PHE A 100 -8.82 3.47 10.86
CA PHE A 100 -8.86 4.05 9.52
C PHE A 100 -8.04 5.34 9.45
N ALA A 101 -8.06 6.15 10.51
CA ALA A 101 -7.22 7.35 10.61
C ALA A 101 -5.72 7.01 10.53
N ASP A 102 -5.28 5.92 11.15
CA ASP A 102 -3.91 5.40 11.01
C ASP A 102 -3.59 5.03 9.54
N GLU A 103 -4.52 4.39 8.83
CA GLU A 103 -4.37 4.02 7.41
C GLU A 103 -4.30 5.25 6.49
N VAL A 104 -5.10 6.28 6.76
CA VAL A 104 -5.04 7.58 6.04
C VAL A 104 -3.72 8.30 6.31
N ALA A 105 -3.27 8.31 7.57
CA ALA A 105 -1.98 8.89 7.93
C ALA A 105 -0.83 8.19 7.20
N PHE A 106 -0.88 6.85 7.09
CA PHE A 106 0.08 6.08 6.31
C PHE A 106 0.08 6.47 4.83
N ALA A 107 -1.11 6.54 4.22
CA ALA A 107 -1.24 6.95 2.82
C ALA A 107 -0.68 8.36 2.60
N ALA A 108 -0.92 9.30 3.53
CA ALA A 108 -0.36 10.64 3.47
C ALA A 108 1.17 10.63 3.53
N VAL A 109 1.77 9.87 4.46
CA VAL A 109 3.23 9.73 4.56
C VAL A 109 3.83 9.12 3.29
N ALA A 110 3.17 8.11 2.72
CA ALA A 110 3.60 7.45 1.48
C ALA A 110 3.58 8.39 0.26
N ILE A 111 2.76 9.45 0.28
CA ILE A 111 2.74 10.51 -0.73
C ILE A 111 3.79 11.58 -0.43
N VAL A 112 3.84 12.06 0.82
CA VAL A 112 4.68 13.20 1.22
C VAL A 112 6.16 12.88 1.12
N ILE A 113 6.60 11.69 1.56
CA ILE A 113 8.03 11.34 1.55
C ILE A 113 8.63 11.42 0.12
N PRO A 114 8.08 10.76 -0.91
CA PRO A 114 8.57 10.90 -2.28
C PRO A 114 8.59 12.35 -2.78
N LEU A 115 7.55 13.14 -2.47
CA LEU A 115 7.46 14.56 -2.86
C LEU A 115 8.55 15.42 -2.21
N VAL A 116 8.83 15.20 -0.93
CA VAL A 116 9.91 15.88 -0.22
C VAL A 116 11.28 15.49 -0.80
N LEU A 117 11.51 14.20 -1.08
CA LEU A 117 12.75 13.75 -1.70
C LEU A 117 12.95 14.38 -3.09
N MET A 118 11.89 14.50 -3.89
CA MET A 118 11.93 15.21 -5.16
C MET A 118 12.23 16.70 -4.98
N TYR A 119 11.58 17.36 -4.01
CA TYR A 119 11.83 18.77 -3.69
C TYR A 119 13.29 19.04 -3.26
N LEU A 120 13.92 18.08 -2.58
CA LEU A 120 15.32 18.13 -2.18
C LEU A 120 16.30 17.70 -3.30
N ALA A 121 15.82 17.48 -4.53
CA ALA A 121 16.61 17.03 -5.69
C ALA A 121 17.38 15.71 -5.42
N MET A 122 16.80 14.83 -4.61
CA MET A 122 17.37 13.50 -4.30
C MET A 122 16.94 12.44 -5.32
N ASP A 123 16.02 12.76 -6.24
CA ASP A 123 15.38 11.89 -7.23
C ASP A 123 16.35 11.09 -8.12
N ARG A 124 17.57 11.58 -8.31
CA ARG A 124 18.62 10.89 -9.08
C ARG A 124 19.62 10.10 -8.22
N HIS A 125 19.57 10.25 -6.89
CA HIS A 125 20.52 9.61 -5.99
C HIS A 125 20.16 8.14 -5.76
N ARG A 126 21.12 7.24 -5.98
CA ARG A 126 20.94 5.78 -5.75
C ARG A 126 20.53 5.40 -4.31
N LEU A 127 20.66 6.35 -3.37
CA LEU A 127 20.32 6.14 -1.96
C LEU A 127 18.82 6.29 -1.72
N VAL A 128 18.05 6.84 -2.66
CA VAL A 128 16.60 6.96 -2.52
C VAL A 128 15.94 5.61 -2.30
N ILE A 129 16.35 4.57 -3.02
CA ILE A 129 15.79 3.22 -2.88
C ILE A 129 16.00 2.66 -1.47
N PRO A 130 17.24 2.57 -0.92
CA PRO A 130 17.43 2.07 0.43
C PRO A 130 16.80 2.99 1.49
N VAL A 131 16.73 4.31 1.26
CA VAL A 131 16.05 5.24 2.17
C VAL A 131 14.55 4.97 2.21
N LEU A 132 13.88 4.87 1.06
CA LEU A 132 12.45 4.57 0.98
C LEU A 132 12.13 3.19 1.59
N PHE A 133 12.98 2.20 1.34
CA PHE A 133 12.85 0.88 1.95
C PHE A 133 13.03 0.93 3.46
N ALA A 134 14.02 1.66 3.97
CA ALA A 134 14.22 1.87 5.40
C ALA A 134 13.03 2.58 6.04
N CYS A 135 12.50 3.64 5.41
CA CYS A 135 11.28 4.33 5.85
C CYS A 135 10.09 3.36 5.96
N PHE A 136 9.88 2.50 4.95
CA PHE A 136 8.83 1.49 4.97
C PHE A 136 9.01 0.49 6.13
N VAL A 137 10.22 -0.03 6.33
CA VAL A 137 10.52 -0.97 7.42
C VAL A 137 10.33 -0.31 8.77
N ILE A 138 10.87 0.90 8.98
CA ILE A 138 10.72 1.67 10.22
C ILE A 138 9.24 1.90 10.51
N TYR A 139 8.47 2.37 9.51
CA TYR A 139 7.04 2.55 9.66
C TYR A 139 6.35 1.26 10.09
N ARG A 140 6.64 0.13 9.43
CA ARG A 140 6.01 -1.16 9.76
C ARG A 140 6.35 -1.62 11.18
N VAL A 141 7.56 -1.36 11.64
CA VAL A 141 7.98 -1.64 13.02
C VAL A 141 7.24 -0.73 13.99
N LEU A 142 7.15 0.58 13.72
CA LEU A 142 6.43 1.54 14.54
C LEU A 142 4.93 1.23 14.63
N ASP A 143 4.27 0.94 13.50
CA ASP A 143 2.86 0.53 13.48
C ASP A 143 2.65 -0.72 14.33
N ARG A 144 3.50 -1.75 14.19
CA ARG A 144 3.44 -2.91 15.07
C ARG A 144 3.58 -2.50 16.53
N LEU A 145 4.58 -1.72 16.91
CA LEU A 145 4.82 -1.36 18.31
C LEU A 145 3.68 -0.53 18.92
N LEU A 146 3.12 0.41 18.16
CA LEU A 146 2.07 1.31 18.60
C LEU A 146 0.69 0.63 18.62
N ASN A 147 0.38 -0.18 17.62
CA ASN A 147 -0.91 -0.89 17.50
C ASN A 147 -0.93 -2.29 18.16
N SER A 148 0.19 -2.79 18.69
CA SER A 148 0.22 -4.04 19.51
C SER A 148 -0.57 -3.95 20.82
N ARG A 149 -0.98 -2.74 21.24
CA ARG A 149 -1.72 -2.52 22.50
C ARG A 149 -3.25 -2.50 22.36
N LEU A 150 -3.78 -2.71 21.15
CA LEU A 150 -5.21 -2.61 20.84
C LEU A 150 -5.87 -3.94 20.43
N THR A 151 -5.16 -5.07 20.50
CA THR A 151 -5.81 -6.38 20.42
C THR A 151 -6.56 -6.66 21.71
N PRO A 152 -7.90 -6.86 21.70
CA PRO A 152 -8.56 -7.54 22.80
C PRO A 152 -7.85 -8.88 22.98
N GLY A 153 -7.51 -9.23 24.22
CA GLY A 153 -6.99 -10.57 24.50
C GLY A 153 -7.93 -11.64 23.95
N PRO A 154 -7.42 -12.86 23.70
CA PRO A 154 -8.26 -13.96 23.21
C PRO A 154 -9.52 -14.09 24.09
N PRO A 155 -10.71 -14.34 23.49
CA PRO A 155 -11.94 -14.49 24.26
C PRO A 155 -11.76 -15.66 25.24
N GLY A 156 -11.69 -15.35 26.54
CA GLY A 156 -11.52 -16.35 27.59
C GLY A 156 -10.59 -16.00 28.76
N SER A 157 -9.92 -14.84 28.78
CA SER A 157 -9.14 -14.41 29.95
C SER A 157 -9.94 -13.48 30.88
N VAL A 158 -11.09 -13.95 31.36
CA VAL A 158 -11.77 -13.34 32.51
C VAL A 158 -11.50 -14.20 33.74
N GLY A 159 -10.85 -13.59 34.74
CA GLY A 159 -11.01 -13.91 36.15
C GLY A 159 -10.43 -15.24 36.63
N ARG A 160 -9.13 -15.26 36.91
CA ARG A 160 -8.62 -16.04 38.05
C ARG A 160 -8.14 -15.06 39.11
N ASP A 161 -9.08 -14.30 39.66
CA ASP A 161 -8.82 -13.64 40.93
C ASP A 161 -8.98 -14.68 42.02
N SER A 162 -7.84 -14.96 42.63
CA SER A 162 -7.67 -15.61 43.90
C SER A 162 -8.44 -14.85 44.99
N SER A 163 -9.40 -15.53 45.62
CA SER A 163 -9.79 -15.24 46.99
C SER A 163 -10.09 -16.55 47.69
N THR A 164 -9.21 -16.85 48.65
CA THR A 164 -9.52 -17.49 49.93
C THR A 164 -10.93 -17.21 50.43
#